data_AF-V9PFY4-F1
#
_entry.id   AF-V9PFY4-F1
#
_cell.length_a   1.000
_cell.length_b   1.000
_cell.length_c   1.000
_cell.angle_alpha   90.00
_cell.angle_beta   90.00
_cell.angle_gamma   90.00
#
_symmetry.space_group_name_H-M   'P 1'
#
loop_
_entity.id
_entity.type
_entity.pdbx_description
1 polymer ?
#
loop_
_entity_poly.entity_id
_entity_poly.type
_entity_poly.pdbx_seq_one_letter_code
_entity_poly.pdbx_strand_id
1 'polypeptide(L)'
;VMTLIAFLPVLFKFSEQVNVLPVVGEVPHALVWAAISWSIFGTVFLALVGIKLPGLEFRNQRVEAAYRKELVYGEDHADRADPLTLGELFQNVRRNYFRLYFHYMYFNIARIFYLQADNLYGTFVLV
;
A
#
# COMPACT_ATOMS: atom_id res chain seq x y z
N VAL A 1 -3.74 -13.13 0.51
CA VAL A 1 -4.90 -14.03 0.26
C VAL A 1 -4.45 -15.47 -0.01
N MET A 2 -3.63 -15.74 -1.04
CA MET A 2 -3.16 -17.11 -1.33
C MET A 2 -2.47 -17.80 -0.14
N THR A 3 -1.63 -17.06 0.60
CA THR A 3 -0.97 -17.55 1.81
C THR A 3 -1.99 -18.00 2.87
N LEU A 4 -3.00 -17.18 3.16
CA LEU A 4 -4.04 -17.52 4.15
C LEU A 4 -4.78 -18.80 3.76
N ILE A 5 -5.16 -18.94 2.49
CA ILE A 5 -5.87 -20.13 1.99
C ILE A 5 -4.98 -21.39 2.08
N ALA A 6 -3.70 -21.28 1.73
CA ALA A 6 -2.77 -22.41 1.78
C ALA A 6 -2.49 -22.90 3.21
N PHE A 7 -2.42 -21.99 4.18
CA PHE A 7 -2.09 -22.33 5.57
C PHE A 7 -3.32 -22.63 6.45
N LEU A 8 -4.53 -22.22 6.07
CA LEU A 8 -5.77 -22.48 6.81
C LEU A 8 -5.97 -23.97 7.19
N PRO A 9 -5.82 -24.95 6.28
CA PRO A 9 -5.96 -26.37 6.62
C PRO A 9 -4.91 -26.86 7.63
N VAL A 10 -3.70 -26.33 7.54
CA VAL A 10 -2.58 -26.65 8.44
C VAL A 10 -2.85 -26.09 9.83
N LEU A 11 -3.29 -24.83 9.91
CA LEU A 11 -3.67 -24.18 11.17
C LEU A 11 -4.86 -24.87 11.84
N PHE A 12 -5.84 -25.32 11.05
CA PHE A 12 -7.00 -26.03 11.57
C PHE A 12 -6.58 -27.32 12.31
N LYS A 13 -5.70 -28.13 11.70
CA LYS A 13 -5.16 -29.34 12.34
C LYS A 13 -4.33 -29.04 13.59
N PHE A 14 -3.47 -28.03 13.55
CA PHE A 14 -2.67 -27.67 14.72
C PHE A 14 -3.48 -27.07 15.86
N SER A 15 -4.57 -26.38 15.53
CA SER A 15 -5.41 -25.77 16.56
C SER A 15 -6.20 -26.79 17.39
N GLU A 16 -6.34 -28.04 16.93
CA GLU A 16 -6.87 -29.13 17.77
C GLU A 16 -5.94 -29.44 18.96
N GLN A 17 -4.63 -29.22 18.79
CA GLN A 17 -3.60 -29.46 19.81
C GLN A 17 -3.32 -28.21 20.66
N VAL A 18 -3.60 -27.01 20.12
CA VAL A 18 -3.38 -25.72 20.77
C VAL A 18 -4.73 -25.00 20.94
N ASN A 19 -5.42 -25.30 22.03
CA ASN A 19 -6.73 -24.71 22.36
C ASN A 19 -6.62 -23.47 23.26
N VAL A 20 -5.45 -23.21 23.85
CA VAL A 20 -5.24 -22.11 24.79
C VAL A 20 -4.40 -21.04 24.12
N LEU A 21 -4.94 -19.82 24.02
CA LEU A 21 -4.14 -18.63 23.76
C LEU A 21 -3.71 -18.02 25.09
N PRO A 22 -2.41 -17.77 25.31
CA PRO A 22 -1.90 -17.25 26.59
C PRO A 22 -2.51 -15.90 27.00
N VAL A 23 -2.97 -15.09 26.04
CA VAL A 23 -3.57 -13.77 26.27
C VAL A 23 -5.11 -13.78 26.29
N VAL A 24 -5.76 -14.71 25.58
CA VAL A 24 -7.23 -14.70 25.35
C VAL A 24 -7.96 -15.84 26.09
N GLY A 25 -7.26 -16.90 26.46
CA GLY A 25 -7.83 -18.10 27.09
C GLY A 25 -8.16 -19.21 26.09
N GLU A 26 -9.03 -20.15 26.50
CA GLU A 26 -9.46 -21.27 25.66
C GLU A 26 -10.43 -20.82 24.57
N VAL A 27 -10.02 -20.96 23.31
CA VAL A 27 -10.86 -20.66 22.14
C VAL A 27 -10.70 -21.79 21.13
N PRO A 28 -11.80 -22.46 20.74
CA PRO A 28 -11.75 -23.46 19.68
C PRO A 28 -11.19 -22.85 18.39
N HIS A 29 -10.26 -23.56 17.75
CA HIS A 29 -9.61 -23.09 16.52
C HIS A 29 -8.91 -21.73 16.67
N ALA A 30 -8.36 -21.44 17.87
CA ALA A 30 -7.61 -20.23 18.22
C ALA A 30 -6.68 -19.69 17.11
N LEU A 31 -5.87 -20.57 16.50
CA LEU A 31 -4.91 -20.19 15.47
C LEU A 31 -5.58 -19.72 14.17
N VAL A 32 -6.74 -20.29 13.84
CA VAL A 32 -7.53 -19.91 12.66
C VAL A 32 -8.11 -18.52 12.85
N TRP A 33 -8.69 -18.25 14.02
CA TRP A 33 -9.22 -16.92 14.36
C TRP A 33 -8.13 -15.85 14.41
N ALA A 34 -6.96 -16.19 14.96
CA ALA A 34 -5.79 -15.32 14.96
C ALA A 34 -5.34 -14.98 13.53
N ALA A 35 -5.27 -15.94 12.62
CA ALA A 35 -4.86 -15.69 11.24
C ALA A 35 -5.89 -14.86 10.44
N ILE A 36 -7.18 -15.15 10.62
CA ILE A 36 -8.26 -14.43 9.93
C ILE A 36 -8.32 -12.98 10.38
N SER A 37 -8.35 -12.74 11.70
CA SER A 37 -8.42 -11.39 12.27
C SER A 37 -7.24 -10.53 11.84
N TRP A 38 -6.02 -11.08 11.90
CA TRP A 38 -4.81 -10.39 11.45
C TRP A 38 -4.82 -10.09 9.95
N SER A 39 -5.23 -11.04 9.11
CA SER A 39 -5.33 -10.83 7.67
C SER A 39 -6.35 -9.75 7.30
N ILE A 40 -7.51 -9.72 7.98
CA ILE A 40 -8.52 -8.67 7.78
C ILE A 40 -7.96 -7.32 8.21
N PHE A 41 -7.38 -7.25 9.41
CA PHE A 41 -6.77 -6.05 9.95
C PHE A 41 -5.71 -5.47 8.99
N GLY A 42 -4.74 -6.28 8.55
CA GLY A 42 -3.70 -5.83 7.63
C GLY A 42 -4.24 -5.31 6.31
N THR A 43 -5.24 -6.00 5.75
CA THR A 43 -5.90 -5.57 4.50
C THR A 43 -6.57 -4.22 4.66
N VAL A 44 -7.38 -4.05 5.71
CA VAL A 44 -8.09 -2.81 5.99
C VAL A 44 -7.11 -1.67 6.30
N PHE A 45 -6.12 -1.92 7.15
CA PHE A 45 -5.11 -0.95 7.53
C PHE A 45 -4.36 -0.39 6.32
N LEU A 46 -3.81 -1.27 5.46
CA LEU A 46 -3.08 -0.84 4.27
C LEU A 46 -4.00 -0.15 3.25
N ALA A 47 -5.25 -0.62 3.11
CA ALA A 47 -6.23 0.02 2.23
C ALA A 47 -6.56 1.45 2.69
N LEU A 48 -6.76 1.66 4.00
CA LEU A 48 -7.04 2.97 4.58
C LEU A 48 -5.87 3.93 4.41
N VAL A 49 -4.64 3.47 4.67
CA VAL A 49 -3.43 4.30 4.50
C VAL A 49 -3.19 4.62 3.02
N GLY A 50 -3.42 3.66 2.13
CA GLY A 50 -3.17 3.79 0.69
C GLY A 50 -4.28 4.43 -0.14
N ILE A 51 -5.46 4.72 0.44
CA ILE A 51 -6.68 5.08 -0.32
C ILE A 51 -6.50 6.27 -1.27
N LYS A 52 -5.60 7.20 -0.94
CA LYS A 52 -5.35 8.41 -1.74
C LYS A 52 -4.38 8.19 -2.91
N LEU A 53 -3.58 7.13 -2.91
CA LEU A 53 -2.53 6.90 -3.92
C LEU A 53 -3.08 6.80 -5.35
N PRO A 54 -4.16 6.04 -5.65
CA PRO A 54 -4.65 5.91 -7.02
C PRO A 54 -5.09 7.25 -7.62
N GLY A 55 -5.82 8.07 -6.85
CA GLY A 55 -6.27 9.39 -7.30
C GLY A 55 -5.13 10.38 -7.53
N LEU A 56 -4.04 10.27 -6.77
CA LEU A 56 -2.85 11.07 -6.97
C LEU A 56 -2.09 10.65 -8.23
N GLU A 57 -2.00 9.35 -8.49
CA GLU A 57 -1.33 8.79 -9.66
C GLU A 57 -2.02 9.25 -10.96
N PHE A 58 -3.35 9.20 -11.01
CA PHE A 58 -4.11 9.73 -12.15
C PHE A 58 -3.85 11.23 -12.38
N ARG A 59 -3.80 12.03 -11.31
CA ARG A 59 -3.51 13.47 -11.44
C ARG A 59 -2.08 13.70 -11.91
N ASN A 60 -1.12 12.90 -11.44
CA ASN A 60 0.27 12.98 -11.87
C ASN A 60 0.40 12.68 -13.37
N GLN A 61 -0.19 11.56 -13.82
CA GLN A 61 -0.23 11.17 -15.23
C GLN A 61 -0.87 12.25 -16.12
N ARG A 62 -1.94 12.89 -15.66
CA ARG A 62 -2.60 13.99 -16.41
C ARG A 62 -1.68 15.19 -16.60
N VAL A 63 -0.98 15.61 -15.55
CA VAL A 63 -0.06 16.76 -15.61
C VAL A 63 1.19 16.43 -16.43
N GLU A 64 1.71 15.22 -16.30
CA GLU A 64 2.82 14.71 -17.09
C GLU A 64 2.47 14.59 -18.58
N ALA A 65 1.27 14.09 -18.90
CA ALA A 65 0.78 14.01 -20.27
C ALA A 65 0.62 15.39 -20.91
N ALA A 66 0.14 16.40 -20.16
CA ALA A 66 0.06 17.77 -20.63
C ALA A 66 1.44 18.36 -20.95
N TYR A 67 2.42 18.15 -20.06
CA TYR A 67 3.80 18.57 -20.28
C TYR A 67 4.43 17.89 -21.51
N ARG A 68 4.30 16.56 -21.63
CA ARG A 68 4.78 15.80 -22.79
C ARG A 68 4.14 16.28 -24.10
N LYS A 69 2.84 16.58 -24.08
CA LYS A 69 2.12 17.04 -25.26
C LYS A 69 2.61 18.40 -25.76
N GLU A 70 2.88 19.35 -24.86
CA GLU A 70 3.46 20.65 -25.25
C GLU A 70 4.89 20.53 -25.78
N LEU A 71 5.70 19.62 -25.24
CA LEU A 71 7.04 19.35 -25.77
C LEU A 71 6.99 18.79 -27.21
N VAL A 72 6.07 17.86 -27.49
CA VAL A 72 5.87 17.31 -28.84
C VAL A 72 5.44 18.42 -29.80
N TYR A 73 4.54 19.32 -29.40
CA TYR A 73 4.17 20.45 -30.24
C TYR A 73 5.32 21.41 -30.52
N GLY A 74 6.24 21.59 -29.56
CA GLY A 74 7.47 22.37 -29.76
C GLY A 74 8.49 21.71 -30.67
N GLU A 75 8.47 20.37 -30.79
CA GLU A 75 9.32 19.64 -31.74
C GLU A 75 8.85 19.86 -33.19
N ASP A 76 7.53 19.81 -33.41
CA ASP A 76 6.95 19.91 -34.75
C ASP A 76 6.81 21.35 -35.28
N HIS A 77 6.75 22.35 -34.39
CA HIS A 77 6.43 23.74 -34.73
C HIS A 77 7.34 24.74 -34.00
N ALA A 78 8.13 25.51 -34.76
CA ALA A 78 9.11 26.46 -34.23
C ALA A 78 8.49 27.69 -33.51
N ASP A 79 7.19 27.90 -33.66
CA ASP A 79 6.37 28.95 -33.01
C ASP A 79 5.61 28.44 -31.76
N ARG A 80 5.79 27.17 -31.39
CA ARG A 80 5.17 26.53 -30.22
C ARG A 80 6.21 26.25 -29.13
N ALA A 81 5.75 25.84 -27.94
CA ALA A 81 6.58 25.60 -26.76
C ALA A 81 7.33 26.84 -26.22
N ASP A 82 6.57 27.92 -26.00
CA ASP A 82 7.09 29.13 -25.35
C ASP A 82 7.78 28.77 -24.01
N PRO A 83 9.04 29.20 -23.78
CA PRO A 83 9.81 28.89 -22.57
C PRO A 83 9.07 29.18 -21.26
N LEU A 84 8.20 30.20 -21.22
CA LEU A 84 7.42 30.55 -20.03
C LEU A 84 6.39 29.45 -19.69
N THR A 85 5.68 28.95 -20.70
CA THR A 85 4.63 27.93 -20.56
C THR A 85 5.21 26.57 -20.13
N LEU A 86 6.36 26.19 -20.69
CA LEU A 86 7.07 24.97 -20.29
C LEU A 86 7.56 25.04 -18.84
N GLY A 87 8.06 26.20 -18.40
CA GLY A 87 8.50 26.41 -17.02
C GLY A 87 7.35 26.22 -16.02
N GLU A 88 6.16 26.74 -16.31
CA GLU A 88 4.97 26.55 -15.48
C GLU A 88 4.50 25.10 -15.44
N LEU A 89 4.44 24.43 -16.59
CA LEU A 89 4.07 23.01 -16.68
C LEU A 89 5.05 22.14 -15.90
N PHE A 90 6.35 22.38 -16.03
CA PHE A 90 7.37 21.66 -15.26
C PHE A 90 7.23 21.87 -13.75
N GLN A 91 6.96 23.11 -13.30
CA GLN A 91 6.69 23.37 -11.88
C GLN A 91 5.46 22.60 -11.38
N ASN A 92 4.42 22.49 -12.19
CA ASN A 92 3.21 21.74 -11.86
C ASN A 92 3.45 20.23 -11.79
N VAL A 93 4.26 19.66 -12.70
CA VAL A 93 4.74 18.28 -12.64
C VAL A 93 5.49 18.07 -11.33
N ARG A 94 6.49 18.91 -11.06
CA ARG A 94 7.35 18.81 -9.86
C ARG A 94 6.53 18.83 -8.56
N ARG A 95 5.60 19.77 -8.41
CA ARG A 95 4.72 19.85 -7.23
C ARG A 95 3.87 18.60 -7.05
N ASN A 96 3.34 18.03 -8.15
CA ASN A 96 2.56 16.79 -8.07
C ASN A 96 3.43 15.60 -7.68
N TYR A 97 4.62 15.46 -8.25
CA TYR A 97 5.58 14.42 -7.86
C TYR A 97 5.93 14.49 -6.38
N PHE A 98 6.24 15.67 -5.83
CA PHE A 98 6.53 15.79 -4.39
C PHE A 98 5.36 15.32 -3.51
N ARG A 99 4.13 15.69 -3.88
CA ARG A 99 2.93 15.22 -3.17
C ARG A 99 2.77 13.71 -3.30
N LEU A 100 2.99 13.14 -4.49
CA LEU A 100 2.93 11.70 -4.73
C LEU A 100 3.97 10.96 -3.88
N TYR A 101 5.23 11.40 -3.91
CA TYR A 101 6.32 10.83 -3.13
C TYR A 101 6.05 10.85 -1.63
N PHE A 102 5.52 11.95 -1.11
CA PHE A 102 5.14 12.02 0.30
C PHE A 102 4.09 10.96 0.65
N HIS A 103 3.12 10.71 -0.23
CA HIS A 103 2.10 9.69 0.00
C HIS A 103 2.66 8.27 -0.07
N TYR A 104 3.58 8.01 -1.01
CA TYR A 104 4.30 6.74 -1.06
C TYR A 104 5.21 6.53 0.15
N MET A 105 5.83 7.58 0.68
CA MET A 105 6.74 7.48 1.82
C MET A 105 6.00 6.99 3.06
N TYR A 106 4.91 7.65 3.48
CA TYR A 106 4.18 7.21 4.66
C TYR A 106 3.49 5.86 4.44
N PHE A 107 3.03 5.57 3.21
CA PHE A 107 2.46 4.26 2.88
C PHE A 107 3.51 3.15 3.04
N ASN A 108 4.74 3.38 2.55
CA ASN A 108 5.83 2.43 2.71
C ASN A 108 6.22 2.26 4.18
N ILE A 109 6.23 3.33 4.98
CA ILE A 109 6.47 3.22 6.42
C ILE A 109 5.40 2.35 7.08
N ALA A 110 4.11 2.60 6.80
CA ALA A 110 3.01 1.78 7.30
C ALA A 110 3.09 0.31 6.85
N ARG A 111 3.45 0.09 5.58
CA ARG A 111 3.65 -1.25 5.01
C ARG A 111 4.80 -2.00 5.71
N ILE A 112 5.94 -1.36 5.88
CA ILE A 112 7.09 -1.95 6.57
C ILE A 112 6.73 -2.23 8.03
N PHE A 113 6.07 -1.29 8.69
CA PHE A 113 5.57 -1.49 10.06
C PHE A 113 4.68 -2.73 10.17
N TYR A 114 3.71 -2.87 9.26
CA TYR A 114 2.83 -4.05 9.23
C TYR A 114 3.62 -5.36 9.03
N LEU A 115 4.59 -5.38 8.12
CA LEU A 115 5.44 -6.56 7.88
C LEU A 115 6.33 -6.90 9.09
N GLN A 116 6.85 -5.89 9.79
CA GLN A 116 7.62 -6.12 11.01
C GLN A 116 6.73 -6.62 12.16
N ALA A 117 5.51 -6.09 12.28
CA ALA A 117 4.53 -6.58 13.22
C ALA A 117 4.09 -8.01 12.91
N ASP A 118 3.92 -8.37 11.63
CA ASP A 118 3.59 -9.72 11.16
C ASP A 118 4.65 -10.75 11.59
N ASN A 119 5.93 -10.40 11.48
CA ASN A 119 7.03 -11.24 11.96
C ASN A 119 6.97 -11.50 13.47
N LEU A 120 6.48 -10.54 14.26
CA LEU A 120 6.34 -10.66 15.71
C LEU A 120 5.01 -11.31 16.13
N TYR A 121 3.98 -11.20 15.29
CA TYR A 121 2.63 -11.68 15.58
C TYR A 121 2.61 -13.19 15.84
N GLY A 122 3.33 -13.96 15.03
CA GLY A 122 3.45 -15.41 15.24
C GLY A 122 4.03 -15.77 16.62
N THR A 123 5.05 -15.05 17.07
CA THR A 123 5.63 -15.25 18.42
C THR A 123 4.64 -14.83 19.51
N PHE A 124 3.96 -13.69 19.35
CA PHE A 124 2.99 -13.19 20.33
C PHE A 124 1.76 -14.10 20.49
N VAL A 125 1.33 -14.78 19.43
CA VAL A 125 0.20 -15.73 19.50
C VAL A 125 0.58 -17.03 20.21
N LEU A 126 1.85 -17.42 20.17
CA LEU A 126 2.34 -18.71 20.67
C LEU A 126 2.97 -18.64 22.07
N VAL A 127 3.28 -17.44 22.59
CA VAL A 127 3.89 -17.19 23.91
C VAL A 127 2.90 -16.47 24.81
#